data_AF-A0A5Q4SZC4-F1
#
_entry.id   AF-A0A5Q4SZC4-F1
#
_cell.length_a   1.000
_cell.length_b   1.000
_cell.length_c   1.000
_cell.angle_alpha   90.00
_cell.angle_beta   90.00
_cell.angle_gamma   90.00
#
_symmetry.space_group_name_H-M   'P 1'
#
loop_
_entity.id
_entity.type
_entity.pdbx_description
1 polymer ?
#
loop_
_entity_poly.entity_id
_entity_poly.type
_entity_poly.pdbx_seq_one_letter_code
_entity_poly.pdbx_strand_id
1 'polypeptide(L)' 'MKHRIVVLGAGYAGAHVAGSLARRLSPGDVGITVVNAEPDFVQRLRLHQLAAGQ' A
#
# COMPACT_ATOMS: atom_id res chain seq x y z
N MET A 1 -11.18 7.26 21.28
CA MET A 1 -11.66 6.53 20.07
C MET A 1 -10.52 6.50 19.06
N LYS A 2 -10.32 5.37 18.38
CA LYS A 2 -9.22 5.23 17.41
C LYS A 2 -9.58 5.91 16.09
N HIS A 3 -8.70 6.76 15.56
CA HIS A 3 -8.88 7.32 14.22
C HIS A 3 -8.67 6.23 13.17
N ARG A 4 -9.54 6.16 12.16
CA ARG A 4 -9.53 5.08 11.15
C ARG A 4 -9.13 5.65 9.79
N ILE A 5 -8.04 5.15 9.25
CA ILE A 5 -7.52 5.52 7.94
C ILE A 5 -7.71 4.32 7.01
N VAL A 6 -8.42 4.54 5.91
CA VAL A 6 -8.58 3.54 4.85
C VAL A 6 -7.78 3.99 3.63
N VAL A 7 -6.87 3.14 3.17
CA VAL A 7 -6.08 3.36 1.96
C VAL A 7 -6.64 2.45 0.86
N LEU A 8 -7.14 3.06 -0.21
CA LEU A 8 -7.67 2.34 -1.37
C LEU A 8 -6.59 2.20 -2.43
N GLY A 9 -6.22 0.95 -2.71
CA GLY A 9 -5.12 0.57 -3.59
C GLY A 9 -3.79 0.38 -2.84
N ALA A 10 -3.05 -0.67 -3.21
CA ALA A 10 -1.72 -0.97 -2.71
C ALA A 10 -0.63 -0.86 -3.80
N GLY A 11 -0.82 0.05 -4.77
CA GLY A 11 0.22 0.43 -5.72
C GLY A 11 1.30 1.31 -5.08
N TYR A 12 2.17 1.92 -5.89
CA TYR A 12 3.31 2.72 -5.40
C TYR A 12 2.91 3.75 -4.33
N ALA A 13 1.86 4.53 -4.57
CA ALA A 13 1.39 5.53 -3.62
C ALA A 13 0.77 4.90 -2.36
N GLY A 14 -0.13 3.94 -2.54
CA GLY A 14 -0.89 3.32 -1.45
C GLY A 14 -0.01 2.52 -0.48
N ALA A 15 0.88 1.69 -1.00
CA ALA A 15 1.84 0.95 -0.18
C ALA A 15 2.81 1.89 0.54
N HIS A 16 3.30 2.94 -0.15
CA HIS A 16 4.19 3.93 0.45
C HIS A 16 3.52 4.67 1.60
N VAL A 17 2.31 5.20 1.40
CA VAL A 17 1.60 5.96 2.43
C VAL A 17 1.19 5.07 3.60
N ALA A 18 0.67 3.87 3.34
CA ALA A 18 0.28 2.93 4.40
C ALA A 18 1.47 2.56 5.29
N GLY A 19 2.62 2.22 4.68
CA GLY A 19 3.85 1.92 5.41
C GLY A 19 4.41 3.14 6.14
N SER A 20 4.35 4.33 5.55
CA SER A 20 4.79 5.57 6.19
C SER A 20 3.94 5.89 7.43
N LEU A 21 2.62 5.81 7.32
CA LEU A 21 1.69 6.03 8.42
C LEU A 21 1.85 4.98 9.52
N ALA A 22 2.01 3.71 9.17
CA ALA A 22 2.22 2.63 10.14
C ALA A 22 3.50 2.81 10.97
N ARG A 23 4.54 3.44 10.41
CA ARG A 23 5.79 3.77 11.14
C ARG A 23 5.69 5.03 12.00
N ARG A 24 4.87 6.00 11.59
CA ARG A 24 4.84 7.34 12.19
C ARG A 24 3.74 7.51 13.23
N LEU A 25 2.68 6.71 13.17
CA LEU A 25 1.51 6.85 14.02
C LEU A 25 1.46 5.75 15.08
N SER A 26 1.05 6.14 16.28
CA SER A 26 0.83 5.21 17.39
C SER A 26 -0.28 4.20 17.05
N PRO A 27 -0.02 2.88 17.18
CA PRO A 27 -1.04 1.86 17.01
C PRO A 27 -2.17 1.92 18.05
N GLY A 28 -2.00 2.64 19.17
CA GLY A 28 -3.07 2.88 20.14
C GLY A 28 -4.10 3.91 19.65
N ASP A 29 -3.66 4.87 18.84
CA ASP A 29 -4.46 6.01 18.42
C ASP A 29 -5.07 5.84 17.02
N VAL A 30 -4.41 5.06 16.14
CA VAL A 30 -4.79 4.95 14.72
C VAL A 30 -4.90 3.51 14.23
N GLY A 31 -5.98 3.21 13.52
CA GLY A 31 -6.18 1.96 12.77
C GLY A 31 -6.04 2.22 11.28
N ILE A 32 -5.17 1.48 10.60
CA ILE A 32 -4.93 1.61 9.17
C ILE A 32 -5.41 0.33 8.49
N THR A 33 -6.25 0.47 7.47
CA THR A 33 -6.71 -0.65 6.63
C THR A 33 -6.37 -0.35 5.19
N VAL A 34 -5.69 -1.28 4.52
CA VAL A 34 -5.42 -1.21 3.08
C VAL A 34 -6.39 -2.15 2.38
N VAL A 35 -7.07 -1.64 1.35
CA VAL A 35 -7.94 -2.42 0.49
C VAL A 35 -7.34 -2.42 -0.90
N ASN A 36 -7.01 -3.59 -1.43
CA ASN A 36 -6.48 -3.75 -2.78
C ASN A 36 -7.19 -4.90 -3.50
N ALA A 37 -7.27 -4.82 -4.82
CA ALA A 37 -7.91 -5.85 -5.63
C ALA A 37 -7.10 -7.16 -5.64
N GLU A 38 -5.77 -7.05 -5.68
CA GLU A 38 -4.85 -8.19 -5.74
C GLU A 38 -3.96 -8.25 -4.50
N PRO A 39 -3.51 -9.43 -4.06
CA PRO A 39 -2.62 -9.55 -2.90
C PRO A 39 -1.19 -9.09 -3.19
N ASP A 40 -0.76 -9.17 -4.46
CA ASP A 40 0.63 -8.93 -4.86
C ASP A 40 0.91 -7.48 -5.28
N PHE A 41 2.09 -7.00 -4.93
CA PHE A 41 2.59 -5.72 -5.43
C PHE A 41 3.12 -5.87 -6.87
N VAL A 42 2.37 -5.31 -7.83
CA VAL A 42 2.81 -5.30 -9.23
C VAL A 42 3.77 -4.13 -9.46
N GLN A 43 5.02 -4.44 -9.81
CA GLN A 43 6.01 -3.45 -10.27
C GLN A 43 5.66 -2.95 -11.68
N ARG A 44 4.60 -2.15 -11.79
CA ARG A 44 4.04 -1.71 -13.09
C ARG A 44 5.05 -1.03 -14.00
N LEU A 45 6.02 -0.32 -13.43
CA LEU A 45 7.11 0.33 -14.18
C LEU A 45 8.00 -0.68 -14.92
N ARG A 46 8.06 -1.94 -14.47
CA ARG A 46 8.85 -3.03 -15.05
C ARG A 46 8.03 -4.01 -15.90
N LEU A 47 6.75 -3.75 -16.12
CA LEU A 47 5.94 -4.66 -16.95
C LEU A 47 6.45 -4.78 -18.38
N HIS A 48 7.17 -3.77 -18.88
CA HIS A 48 7.86 -3.86 -20.17
C HIS A 48 8.94 -4.94 -20.20
N GLN A 49 9.63 -5.17 -19.07
CA GLN A 49 10.63 -6.24 -18.93
C GLN A 49 9.95 -7.60 -18.92
N LEU A 50 8.87 -7.72 -18.13
CA LEU A 50 8.05 -8.94 -18.11
C LEU A 50 7.50 -9.28 -19.51
N ALA A 51 6.97 -8.28 -20.23
CA ALA A 51 6.45 -8.46 -21.58
C ALA A 51 7.55 -8.84 -22.59
N ALA A 52 8.79 -8.42 -22.35
CA ALA A 52 9.96 -8.78 -23.15
C ALA A 52 10.61 -10.13 -22.73
N GLY A 53 10.09 -10.81 -21.69
CA GLY A 53 10.63 -12.06 -21.17
C GLY A 53 11.94 -11.92 -20.38
N GLN A 54 12.20 -10.74 -19.82
CA GLN A 54 13.37 -10.45 -18.97
C GLN A 54 13.13 -10.74 -17.49
#